data_AF-A0A940BTG9-F1
#
_entry.id   AF-A0A940BTG9-F1
#
_cell.length_a   1.000
_cell.length_b   1.000
_cell.length_c   1.000
_cell.angle_alpha   90.00
_cell.angle_beta   90.00
_cell.angle_gamma   90.00
#
_symmetry.space_group_name_H-M   'P 1'
#
loop_
_entity.id
_entity.type
_entity.pdbx_description
1 polymer ?
#
loop_
_entity_poly.entity_id
_entity_poly.type
_entity_poly.pdbx_seq_one_letter_code
_entity_poly.pdbx_strand_id
1 'polypeptide(L)'
;MSGGQTVSVVIYGFVALLMAGIGIYQLRSKKPATFYSGEKPLSPEQLTSVEDWNRGHGLMWIGYGLVIILSALPHALNAGKWSVIPMIAGVIVPIPFMVILHERMVKKYKISEKKPNKTDSGL
;
A
#
# COMPACT_ATOMS: atom_id res chain seq x y z
N MET A 1 9.31 -28.73 -10.33
CA MET A 1 8.08 -28.09 -9.83
C MET A 1 6.90 -28.76 -10.49
N SER A 2 5.85 -29.08 -9.75
CA SER A 2 4.59 -29.54 -10.34
C SER A 2 3.89 -28.39 -11.09
N GLY A 3 2.98 -28.71 -12.03
CA GLY A 3 2.24 -27.70 -12.79
C GLY A 3 1.50 -26.70 -11.88
N GLY A 4 0.89 -27.17 -10.80
CA GLY A 4 0.20 -26.30 -9.83
C GLY A 4 1.14 -25.33 -9.10
N GLN A 5 2.36 -25.77 -8.76
CA GLN A 5 3.36 -24.89 -8.14
C GLN A 5 3.84 -23.81 -9.10
N THR A 6 4.08 -24.16 -10.37
CA THR A 6 4.46 -23.20 -11.40
C THR A 6 3.41 -22.11 -11.57
N VAL A 7 2.13 -22.49 -11.69
CA VAL A 7 1.02 -21.54 -11.81
C VAL A 7 0.96 -20.62 -10.58
N SER A 8 1.08 -21.17 -9.38
CA SER A 8 1.00 -20.39 -8.13
C SER A 8 2.12 -19.35 -8.02
N VAL A 9 3.36 -19.73 -8.34
CA VAL A 9 4.51 -18.81 -8.31
C VAL A 9 4.37 -17.71 -9.37
N VAL A 10 3.89 -18.03 -10.57
CA VAL A 10 3.65 -17.03 -11.63
C VAL A 10 2.60 -16.02 -11.20
N ILE A 11 1.50 -16.47 -10.60
CA ILE A 11 0.44 -15.57 -10.09
C ILE A 11 1.01 -14.65 -9.00
N TYR A 12 1.70 -15.22 -8.00
CA TYR A 12 2.29 -14.43 -6.92
C TYR A 12 3.33 -13.43 -7.43
N GLY A 13 4.17 -13.84 -8.39
CA GLY A 13 5.13 -12.97 -9.05
C GLY A 13 4.47 -11.82 -9.80
N PHE A 14 3.43 -12.12 -10.58
CA PHE A 14 2.67 -11.10 -11.29
C PHE A 14 2.00 -10.11 -10.34
N VAL A 15 1.34 -10.59 -9.28
CA VAL A 15 0.72 -9.73 -8.27
C VAL A 15 1.77 -8.88 -7.56
N ALA A 16 2.91 -9.44 -7.16
CA ALA A 16 4.00 -8.69 -6.54
C ALA A 16 4.52 -7.56 -7.45
N LEU A 17 4.66 -7.82 -8.75
CA LEU A 17 5.05 -6.81 -9.74
C LEU A 17 3.99 -5.73 -9.90
N LEU A 18 2.71 -6.07 -9.90
CA LEU A 18 1.62 -5.10 -9.93
C LEU A 18 1.67 -4.17 -8.69
N MET A 19 1.85 -4.75 -7.50
CA MET A 19 1.98 -3.96 -6.26
C MET A 19 3.19 -3.03 -6.29
N ALA A 20 4.35 -3.54 -6.71
CA ALA A 20 5.56 -2.73 -6.87
C ALA A 20 5.39 -1.63 -7.93
N GLY A 21 4.74 -1.94 -9.05
CA GLY A 21 4.44 -0.98 -10.12
C GLY A 21 3.53 0.16 -9.64
N ILE A 22 2.47 -0.17 -8.89
CA ILE A 22 1.60 0.82 -8.23
C ILE A 22 2.40 1.69 -7.27
N GLY A 23 3.32 1.10 -6.51
CA GLY A 23 4.17 1.83 -5.59
C GLY A 23 5.13 2.80 -6.32
N ILE A 24 5.83 2.32 -7.35
CA ILE A 24 6.73 3.13 -8.19
C ILE A 24 5.99 4.27 -8.86
N TYR A 25 4.77 4.02 -9.37
CA TYR A 25 3.92 5.05 -9.94
C TYR A 25 3.60 6.14 -8.91
N GLN A 26 3.21 5.75 -7.69
CA GLN A 26 2.93 6.70 -6.61
C GLN A 26 4.15 7.52 -6.23
N LEU A 27 5.35 6.93 -6.14
CA LEU A 27 6.59 7.66 -5.84
C LEU A 27 6.86 8.82 -6.82
N ARG A 28 6.37 8.72 -8.07
CA ARG A 28 6.57 9.72 -9.13
C ARG A 28 5.33 10.58 -9.40
N SER A 29 4.21 10.26 -8.76
CA SER A 29 2.94 10.95 -9.00
C SER A 29 2.95 12.34 -8.38
N LYS A 30 2.38 13.32 -9.09
CA LYS A 30 2.04 14.65 -8.55
C LYS A 30 0.61 14.70 -7.98
N LYS A 31 -0.20 13.67 -8.24
CA LYS A 31 -1.55 13.54 -7.69
C LYS A 31 -1.47 12.77 -6.38
N PRO A 32 -2.20 13.19 -5.33
CA PRO A 32 -2.28 12.45 -4.08
C PRO A 32 -2.68 11.00 -4.31
N ALA A 33 -1.91 10.09 -3.73
CA ALA A 33 -2.24 8.68 -3.66
C ALA A 33 -3.61 8.48 -3.01
N THR A 34 -4.43 7.64 -3.62
CA THR A 34 -5.69 7.18 -3.02
C THR A 34 -5.48 5.80 -2.44
N PHE A 35 -6.02 5.57 -1.25
CA PHE A 35 -6.03 4.24 -0.64
C PHE A 35 -7.47 3.73 -0.57
N TYR A 36 -7.64 2.41 -0.73
CA TYR A 36 -8.94 1.75 -0.69
C TYR A 36 -9.47 1.61 0.75
N SER A 37 -9.58 2.73 1.49
CA SER A 37 -10.13 2.80 2.84
C SER A 37 -11.62 3.12 2.88
N GLY A 38 -12.24 3.42 1.74
CA GLY A 38 -13.63 3.92 1.66
C GLY A 38 -13.76 5.40 2.05
N GLU A 39 -12.66 6.05 2.45
CA GLU A 39 -12.63 7.49 2.70
C GLU A 39 -12.57 8.28 1.38
N LYS A 40 -13.05 9.53 1.42
CA LYS A 40 -12.91 10.44 0.28
C LYS A 40 -11.42 10.67 0.01
N PRO A 41 -10.97 10.58 -1.25
CA PRO A 41 -9.60 10.90 -1.62
C PRO A 41 -9.24 12.31 -1.16
N LEU A 42 -8.09 12.46 -0.50
CA LEU A 42 -7.60 13.78 -0.07
C LEU A 42 -7.13 14.58 -1.28
N SER A 43 -7.52 15.85 -1.34
CA SER A 43 -7.05 16.78 -2.36
C SER A 43 -5.64 17.31 -2.01
N PRO A 44 -4.87 17.80 -3.00
CA PRO A 44 -3.56 18.39 -2.75
C PRO A 44 -3.55 19.48 -1.67
N GLU A 45 -4.62 20.28 -1.60
CA GLU A 45 -4.77 21.40 -0.67
C GLU A 45 -5.03 20.94 0.78
N GLN A 46 -5.43 19.68 0.96
CA GLN A 46 -5.66 19.07 2.27
C GLN A 46 -4.40 18.39 2.82
N LEU A 47 -3.29 18.40 2.06
CA LEU A 47 -2.04 17.74 2.41
C LEU A 47 -0.92 18.74 2.65
N THR A 48 -0.13 18.52 3.70
CA THR A 48 1.07 19.33 3.99
C THR A 48 2.13 19.18 2.90
N SER A 49 2.26 17.99 2.33
CA SER A 49 3.19 17.66 1.25
C SER A 49 2.64 16.46 0.47
N VAL A 50 2.28 16.69 -0.80
CA VAL A 50 1.83 15.61 -1.70
C VAL A 50 2.98 14.65 -2.00
N GLU A 51 4.21 15.14 -2.09
CA GLU A 51 5.38 14.31 -2.36
C GLU A 51 5.64 13.32 -1.21
N ASP A 52 5.65 13.77 0.04
CA ASP A 52 5.90 12.88 1.19
C ASP A 52 4.75 11.88 1.41
N TRP A 53 3.52 12.32 1.18
CA TRP A 53 2.33 11.45 1.18
C TRP A 53 2.47 10.33 0.16
N ASN A 54 2.86 10.68 -1.06
CA ASN A 54 3.06 9.75 -2.16
C ASN A 54 4.27 8.84 -1.97
N ARG A 55 5.37 9.36 -1.41
CA ARG A 55 6.54 8.57 -1.03
C ARG A 55 6.18 7.50 0.01
N GLY A 56 5.41 7.88 1.03
CA GLY A 56 4.93 6.95 2.06
C GLY A 56 4.06 5.83 1.49
N HIS A 57 3.05 6.17 0.69
CA HIS A 57 2.20 5.16 0.04
C HIS A 57 2.97 4.31 -0.97
N GLY A 58 3.86 4.92 -1.76
CA GLY A 58 4.67 4.20 -2.74
C GLY A 58 5.56 3.14 -2.10
N LEU A 59 6.27 3.50 -1.03
CA LEU A 59 7.08 2.55 -0.25
C LEU A 59 6.24 1.46 0.41
N MET A 60 5.04 1.78 0.90
CA MET A 60 4.12 0.80 1.46
C MET A 60 3.72 -0.27 0.43
N TRP A 61 3.36 0.14 -0.80
CA TRP A 61 2.99 -0.80 -1.87
C TRP A 61 4.16 -1.63 -2.40
N ILE A 62 5.36 -1.04 -2.52
CA ILE A 62 6.59 -1.78 -2.87
C ILE A 62 6.91 -2.81 -1.77
N GLY A 63 6.84 -2.41 -0.50
CA GLY A 63 7.04 -3.30 0.63
C GLY A 63 6.04 -4.46 0.62
N TYR A 64 4.78 -4.19 0.29
CA TYR A 64 3.77 -5.25 0.18
C TYR A 64 4.08 -6.23 -0.96
N GLY A 65 4.44 -5.74 -2.15
CA GLY A 65 4.89 -6.59 -3.26
C GLY A 65 6.09 -7.46 -2.89
N LEU A 66 7.06 -6.90 -2.14
CA LEU A 66 8.21 -7.64 -1.64
C LEU A 66 7.81 -8.77 -0.67
N VAL A 67 6.88 -8.50 0.25
CA VAL A 67 6.39 -9.55 1.17
C VAL A 67 5.69 -10.67 0.41
N ILE A 68 4.87 -10.35 -0.61
CA ILE A 68 4.19 -11.34 -1.44
C ILE A 68 5.20 -12.26 -2.13
N ILE A 69 6.23 -11.70 -2.80
CA ILE A 69 7.21 -12.54 -3.51
C ILE A 69 8.05 -13.39 -2.55
N LEU A 70 8.47 -12.82 -1.41
CA LEU A 70 9.22 -13.56 -0.39
C LEU A 70 8.40 -14.70 0.22
N SER A 71 7.09 -14.48 0.40
CA SER A 71 6.18 -15.49 0.94
C SER A 71 5.99 -16.70 0.01
N ALA A 72 6.20 -16.52 -1.29
CA ALA A 72 6.13 -17.59 -2.30
C ALA A 72 7.44 -18.38 -2.47
N LEU A 73 8.56 -17.89 -1.93
CA LEU A 73 9.87 -18.56 -2.08
C LEU A 73 9.89 -20.01 -1.57
N PRO A 74 9.36 -20.34 -0.36
CA PRO A 74 9.36 -21.72 0.11
C PRO A 74 8.59 -22.66 -0.83
N HIS A 75 7.52 -22.15 -1.45
CA HIS A 75 6.71 -22.91 -2.39
C HIS A 75 7.44 -23.13 -3.73
N ALA A 76 8.15 -22.12 -4.22
CA ALA A 76 8.99 -22.21 -5.41
C ALA A 76 10.14 -23.21 -5.23
N LEU A 77 10.71 -23.29 -4.03
CA LEU A 77 11.79 -24.20 -3.66
C LEU A 77 11.33 -25.64 -3.34
N ASN A 78 10.04 -25.95 -3.51
CA ASN A 78 9.44 -27.25 -3.20
C ASN A 78 9.63 -27.68 -1.72
N ALA A 79 9.58 -26.75 -0.77
CA ALA A 79 9.74 -27.02 0.67
C ALA A 79 8.58 -27.82 1.33
N GLY A 80 7.81 -28.56 0.53
CA GLY A 80 6.67 -29.37 0.98
C GLY A 80 5.34 -28.61 1.06
N LYS A 81 4.27 -29.35 1.39
CA LYS A 81 2.87 -28.87 1.39
C LYS A 81 2.61 -27.70 2.34
N TRP A 82 3.40 -27.56 3.40
CA TRP A 82 3.27 -26.49 4.39
C TRP A 82 3.72 -25.12 3.87
N SER A 83 4.39 -25.08 2.71
CA SER A 83 4.79 -23.83 2.02
C SER A 83 3.62 -22.94 1.61
N VAL A 84 2.39 -23.43 1.63
CA VAL A 84 1.18 -22.63 1.37
C VAL A 84 0.84 -21.68 2.53
N ILE A 85 1.21 -22.02 3.76
CA ILE A 85 0.97 -21.17 4.94
C ILE A 85 1.62 -19.78 4.79
N PRO A 86 2.94 -19.67 4.52
CA PRO A 86 3.56 -18.36 4.34
C PRO A 86 2.94 -17.60 3.16
N MET A 87 2.54 -18.27 2.07
CA MET A 87 1.89 -17.61 0.93
C MET A 87 0.56 -16.94 1.30
N ILE A 88 -0.26 -17.60 2.12
CA ILE A 88 -1.52 -17.01 2.61
C ILE A 88 -1.22 -15.89 3.59
N ALA A 89 -0.32 -16.13 4.55
CA ALA A 89 0.05 -15.15 5.56
C ALA A 89 0.66 -13.87 4.93
N GLY A 90 1.50 -14.02 3.90
CA GLY A 90 2.14 -12.91 3.18
C GLY A 90 1.16 -12.01 2.42
N VAL A 91 -0.05 -12.51 2.12
CA VAL A 91 -1.12 -11.70 1.52
C VAL A 91 -1.98 -11.05 2.60
N ILE A 92 -2.40 -11.82 3.61
CA ILE A 92 -3.40 -11.37 4.60
C ILE A 92 -2.78 -10.51 5.70
N VAL A 93 -1.65 -10.91 6.27
CA VAL A 93 -1.04 -10.22 7.42
C VAL A 93 -0.63 -8.78 7.10
N PRO A 94 -0.07 -8.44 5.92
CA PRO A 94 0.29 -7.06 5.64
C PRO A 94 -0.90 -6.09 5.51
N ILE A 95 -2.11 -6.58 5.20
CA ILE A 95 -3.29 -5.73 5.01
C ILE A 95 -3.58 -4.85 6.25
N PRO A 96 -3.74 -5.39 7.48
CA PRO A 96 -3.94 -4.56 8.66
C PRO A 96 -2.76 -3.61 8.91
N PHE A 97 -1.52 -4.00 8.62
CA PHE A 97 -0.37 -3.10 8.71
C PHE A 97 -0.48 -1.93 7.73
N MET A 98 -0.90 -2.18 6.48
CA MET A 98 -1.12 -1.12 5.49
C MET A 98 -2.20 -0.14 5.92
N VAL A 99 -3.29 -0.62 6.52
CA VAL A 99 -4.35 0.24 7.09
C VAL A 99 -3.79 1.13 8.20
N ILE A 100 -3.04 0.56 9.15
CA ILE A 100 -2.42 1.32 10.24
C ILE A 100 -1.43 2.36 9.69
N LEU A 101 -0.62 2.00 8.69
CA LEU A 101 0.31 2.92 8.04
C LEU A 101 -0.43 4.05 7.33
N HIS A 102 -1.53 3.75 6.64
CA HIS A 102 -2.39 4.75 6.01
C HIS A 102 -2.95 5.74 7.04
N GLU A 103 -3.51 5.26 8.15
CA GLU A 103 -4.02 6.14 9.21
C GLU A 103 -2.93 7.03 9.83
N ARG A 104 -1.73 6.48 10.04
CA ARG A 104 -0.58 7.24 10.53
C ARG A 104 -0.19 8.34 9.53
N MET A 105 -0.20 8.03 8.23
CA MET A 105 0.05 9.03 7.19
C MET A 105 -1.04 10.09 7.16
N VAL A 106 -2.31 9.73 7.30
CA VAL A 106 -3.42 10.70 7.38
C VAL A 106 -3.20 11.66 8.55
N LYS A 107 -2.90 11.14 9.75
CA LYS A 107 -2.62 11.97 10.93
C LYS A 107 -1.40 12.88 10.77
N LYS A 108 -0.40 12.43 10.01
CA LYS A 108 0.87 13.17 9.81
C LYS A 108 0.78 14.24 8.74
N TYR A 109 0.07 13.96 7.64
CA TYR A 109 0.11 14.77 6.43
C TYR A 109 -1.19 15.53 6.15
N LYS A 110 -2.32 15.16 6.74
CA LYS A 110 -3.57 15.91 6.57
C LYS A 110 -3.46 17.23 7.34
N ILE A 111 -3.66 18.35 6.63
CA ILE A 111 -3.77 19.67 7.24
C ILE A 111 -5.05 19.68 8.09
N SER A 112 -4.96 20.05 9.36
CA SER A 112 -6.18 20.21 10.17
C SER A 112 -6.97 21.38 9.60
N GLU A 113 -8.28 21.20 9.39
CA GLU A 113 -9.11 22.32 8.99
C GLU A 113 -8.99 23.42 10.04
N LYS A 114 -8.44 24.56 9.65
CA LYS A 114 -8.53 25.78 10.46
C LYS A 114 -10.01 26.12 10.49
N LYS A 115 -10.69 25.89 11.62
CA LYS A 115 -12.09 26.29 11.80
C LYS A 115 -12.24 27.73 11.30
N PRO A 116 -13.25 28.06 10.47
CA PRO A 116 -13.46 29.43 10.02
C PRO A 116 -13.51 30.33 11.25
N ASN A 117 -12.64 31.34 11.28
CA ASN A 117 -12.61 32.30 12.35
C ASN A 117 -13.93 33.09 12.30
N LYS A 118 -14.67 33.15 13.41
CA LYS A 118 -15.99 33.80 13.48
C LYS A 118 -15.94 35.32 13.24
N THR A 119 -14.78 35.90 12.95
CA THR A 119 -14.55 37.35 12.88
C THR A 119 -14.84 37.98 11.52
N ASP A 120 -15.07 37.20 10.45
CA ASP A 120 -15.20 37.74 9.08
C ASP A 120 -16.66 37.87 8.60
N SER A 121 -17.65 37.89 9.51
CA SER A 121 -19.09 38.00 9.19
C SER A 121 -19.76 39.26 9.75
N GLY A 122 -19.00 40.31 10.05
CA GLY A 122 -19.48 41.49 10.77
C GLY A 122 -19.11 42.85 10.19
N LEU A 123 -18.97 42.98 8.87
CA LEU A 123 -19.00 44.28 8.17
C LEU A 123 -20.13 44.32 7.15
#